data_AF-A0A6P3RQG4-F1
#
_entry.id   AF-A0A6P3RQG4-F1
#
_cell.length_a   1.000
_cell.length_b   1.000
_cell.length_c   1.000
_cell.angle_alpha   90.00
_cell.angle_beta   90.00
_cell.angle_gamma   90.00
#
_symmetry.space_group_name_H-M   'P 1'
#
loop_
_entity.id
_entity.type
_entity.pdbx_description
1 polymer ?
#
loop_
_entity_poly.entity_id
_entity_poly.type
_entity_poly.pdbx_seq_one_letter_code
_entity_poly.pdbx_strand_id
1 'polypeptide(L)'
;TVRVLRDKCLFTAQQVTEILHRCPFVLREDPGELEYKFQYAYFRMGVRHADVVRTDFLQYSIAKIRQRHTFLERLGRYQTPDKKGQTQVPNPPLKDILRVSEAEFLAKTACSSAEEFEVFKKLLAREEEEDAESHMPGDESISDEEDEDDEDQDEEGREL
;
A
#
# COMPACT_ATOMS: atom_id res chain seq x y z
N THR A 1 19.15 -0.40 -3.10
CA THR A 1 18.54 -1.53 -2.35
C THR A 1 18.84 -1.55 -0.86
N VAL A 2 20.06 -1.88 -0.39
CA VAL A 2 20.34 -2.07 1.06
C VAL A 2 19.97 -0.86 1.92
N ARG A 3 20.37 0.35 1.48
CA ARG A 3 20.01 1.60 2.16
C ARG A 3 18.50 1.83 2.22
N VAL A 4 17.76 1.51 1.13
CA VAL A 4 16.30 1.63 1.12
C VAL A 4 15.68 0.68 2.15
N LEU A 5 16.07 -0.60 2.12
CA LEU A 5 15.53 -1.60 3.04
C LEU A 5 15.78 -1.25 4.50
N ARG A 6 16.97 -0.74 4.83
CA ARG A 6 17.34 -0.40 6.21
C ARG A 6 16.80 0.97 6.64
N ASP A 7 17.04 2.01 5.84
CA ASP A 7 16.87 3.40 6.26
C ASP A 7 15.43 3.89 5.99
N LYS A 8 14.78 3.39 4.92
CA LYS A 8 13.41 3.79 4.54
C LYS A 8 12.37 2.77 4.97
N CYS A 9 12.63 1.48 4.77
CA CYS A 9 11.71 0.41 5.15
C CYS A 9 11.90 -0.09 6.59
N LEU A 10 12.94 0.40 7.30
CA LEU A 10 13.21 0.09 8.71
C LEU A 10 13.43 -1.40 9.01
N PHE A 11 13.92 -2.18 8.04
CA PHE A 11 14.35 -3.56 8.31
C PHE A 11 15.65 -3.58 9.13
N THR A 12 15.75 -4.53 10.06
CA THR A 12 17.01 -4.76 10.79
C THR A 12 18.08 -5.33 9.86
N ALA A 13 19.36 -5.21 10.25
CA ALA A 13 20.46 -5.78 9.45
C ALA A 13 20.31 -7.29 9.20
N GLN A 14 19.76 -8.02 10.18
CA GLN A 14 19.46 -9.44 10.05
C GLN A 14 18.34 -9.68 9.01
N GLN A 15 17.24 -8.94 9.10
CA GLN A 15 16.13 -9.04 8.14
C GLN A 15 16.57 -8.67 6.72
N VAL A 16 17.40 -7.63 6.56
CA VAL A 16 17.96 -7.26 5.25
C VAL A 16 18.77 -8.42 4.68
N THR A 17 19.63 -9.05 5.49
CA THR A 17 20.43 -10.19 5.04
C THR A 17 19.54 -11.36 4.59
N GLU A 18 18.49 -11.66 5.34
CA GLU A 18 17.53 -12.71 5.00
C GLU A 18 16.74 -12.39 3.72
N ILE A 19 16.30 -11.14 3.55
CA ILE A 19 15.64 -10.65 2.33
C ILE A 19 16.56 -10.82 1.13
N LEU A 20 17.83 -10.41 1.22
CA LEU A 20 18.77 -10.53 0.11
C LEU A 20 19.04 -11.98 -0.28
N HIS A 21 19.05 -12.90 0.69
CA HIS A 21 19.24 -14.32 0.46
C HIS A 21 18.01 -14.97 -0.20
N ARG A 22 16.79 -14.63 0.25
CA ARG A 22 15.55 -15.27 -0.23
C ARG A 22 14.93 -14.60 -1.45
N CYS A 23 15.11 -13.29 -1.57
CA CYS A 23 14.52 -12.46 -2.61
C CYS A 23 15.63 -11.76 -3.43
N PRO A 24 16.54 -12.48 -4.12
CA PRO A 24 17.69 -11.85 -4.78
C PRO A 24 17.30 -10.83 -5.87
N PHE A 25 16.08 -10.88 -6.38
CA PHE A 25 15.54 -9.95 -7.39
C PHE A 25 15.49 -8.49 -6.91
N VAL A 26 15.37 -8.25 -5.60
CA VAL A 26 15.32 -6.89 -5.02
C VAL A 26 16.60 -6.07 -5.28
N LEU A 27 17.70 -6.73 -5.62
CA LEU A 27 18.95 -6.06 -6.02
C LEU A 27 18.89 -5.42 -7.41
N ARG A 28 17.96 -5.87 -8.26
CA ARG A 28 17.75 -5.37 -9.62
C ARG A 28 16.54 -4.44 -9.74
N GLU A 29 15.70 -4.40 -8.73
CA GLU A 29 14.49 -3.58 -8.69
C GLU A 29 14.82 -2.11 -8.45
N ASP A 30 14.02 -1.22 -9.03
CA ASP A 30 14.14 0.21 -8.79
C ASP A 30 13.99 0.53 -7.28
N PRO A 31 14.85 1.39 -6.70
CA PRO A 31 14.79 1.72 -5.28
C PRO A 31 13.44 2.31 -4.84
N GLY A 32 12.78 3.11 -5.68
CA GLY A 32 11.47 3.69 -5.41
C GLY A 32 10.36 2.65 -5.51
N GLU A 33 10.38 1.79 -6.53
CA GLU A 33 9.42 0.68 -6.64
C GLU A 33 9.53 -0.30 -5.46
N LEU A 34 10.75 -0.60 -5.02
CA LEU A 34 11.00 -1.46 -3.85
C LEU A 34 10.44 -0.84 -2.56
N GLU A 35 10.66 0.46 -2.38
CA GLU A 35 10.09 1.22 -1.26
C GLU A 35 8.56 1.20 -1.30
N TYR A 36 7.97 1.52 -2.46
CA TYR A 36 6.53 1.52 -2.67
C TYR A 36 5.92 0.13 -2.40
N LYS A 37 6.56 -0.94 -2.87
CA LYS A 37 6.11 -2.31 -2.61
C LYS A 37 6.09 -2.64 -1.12
N PHE A 38 7.11 -2.20 -0.38
CA PHE A 38 7.11 -2.34 1.08
C PHE A 38 6.01 -1.51 1.73
N GLN A 39 5.83 -0.25 1.31
CA GLN A 39 4.77 0.62 1.83
C GLN A 39 3.38 0.02 1.59
N TYR A 40 3.13 -0.54 0.40
CA TYR A 40 1.89 -1.25 0.10
C TYR A 40 1.69 -2.43 1.04
N ALA A 41 2.71 -3.27 1.25
CA ALA A 41 2.63 -4.37 2.20
C ALA A 41 2.30 -3.88 3.62
N TYR A 42 3.01 -2.86 4.09
CA TYR A 42 2.96 -2.44 5.48
C TYR A 42 1.72 -1.60 5.80
N PHE A 43 1.42 -0.60 4.99
CA PHE A 43 0.31 0.34 5.24
C PHE A 43 -1.00 -0.12 4.60
N ARG A 44 -0.95 -0.66 3.37
CA ARG A 44 -2.17 -0.98 2.62
C ARG A 44 -2.70 -2.39 2.92
N MET A 45 -1.81 -3.35 3.18
CA MET A 45 -2.18 -4.73 3.55
C MET A 45 -2.05 -4.99 5.07
N GLY A 46 -1.38 -4.12 5.82
CA GLY A 46 -1.12 -4.34 7.26
C GLY A 46 -0.16 -5.50 7.56
N VAL A 47 0.73 -5.85 6.63
CA VAL A 47 1.71 -6.92 6.79
C VAL A 47 2.94 -6.41 7.54
N ARG A 48 3.31 -7.09 8.63
CA ARG A 48 4.45 -6.72 9.49
C ARG A 48 5.79 -7.16 8.88
N HIS A 49 6.89 -6.48 9.23
CA HIS A 49 8.25 -6.80 8.75
C HIS A 49 8.61 -8.29 8.84
N ALA A 50 8.30 -8.92 9.97
CA ALA A 50 8.58 -10.34 10.19
C ALA A 50 7.87 -11.23 9.16
N ASP A 51 6.63 -10.88 8.79
CA ASP A 51 5.85 -11.61 7.80
C ASP A 51 6.31 -11.33 6.37
N VAL A 52 6.69 -10.08 6.07
CA VAL A 52 7.31 -9.73 4.78
C VAL A 52 8.54 -10.60 4.52
N VAL A 53 9.41 -10.76 5.52
CA VAL A 53 10.63 -11.58 5.42
C VAL A 53 10.31 -13.07 5.38
N ARG A 54 9.43 -13.54 6.28
CA ARG A 54 9.08 -14.97 6.41
C ARG A 54 8.39 -15.55 5.18
N THR A 55 7.67 -14.72 4.44
CA THR A 55 6.84 -15.14 3.29
C THR A 55 7.46 -14.80 1.94
N ASP A 56 8.71 -14.32 1.95
CA ASP A 56 9.46 -13.91 0.76
C ASP A 56 8.69 -12.87 -0.06
N PHE A 57 7.92 -12.00 0.61
CA PHE A 57 6.92 -11.15 -0.02
C PHE A 57 7.50 -10.25 -1.12
N LEU A 58 8.73 -9.75 -0.92
CA LEU A 58 9.38 -8.84 -1.85
C LEU A 58 9.81 -9.50 -3.18
N GLN A 59 9.74 -10.85 -3.29
CA GLN A 59 10.05 -11.54 -4.54
C GLN A 59 8.98 -11.38 -5.61
N TYR A 60 7.75 -11.00 -5.23
CA TYR A 60 6.64 -10.85 -6.16
C TYR A 60 6.60 -9.43 -6.74
N SER A 61 6.10 -9.30 -7.97
CA SER A 61 5.88 -7.98 -8.58
C SER A 61 4.75 -7.24 -7.88
N ILE A 62 4.83 -5.90 -7.87
CA ILE A 62 3.78 -5.06 -7.30
C ILE A 62 2.43 -5.28 -7.98
N ALA A 63 2.41 -5.46 -9.31
CA ALA A 63 1.20 -5.79 -10.06
C ALA A 63 0.52 -7.07 -9.55
N LYS A 64 1.27 -8.16 -9.33
CA LYS A 64 0.73 -9.41 -8.80
C LYS A 64 0.17 -9.24 -7.39
N ILE A 65 0.87 -8.47 -6.56
CA ILE A 65 0.44 -8.18 -5.18
C ILE A 65 -0.89 -7.43 -5.21
N ARG A 66 -0.97 -6.30 -5.95
CA ARG A 66 -2.18 -5.47 -6.06
C ARG A 66 -3.35 -6.27 -6.62
N GLN A 67 -3.16 -6.98 -7.73
CA GLN A 67 -4.23 -7.76 -8.36
C GLN A 67 -4.83 -8.78 -7.38
N ARG A 68 -4.01 -9.57 -6.69
CA ARG A 68 -4.54 -10.60 -5.78
C ARG A 68 -5.10 -10.03 -4.48
N HIS A 69 -4.44 -9.03 -3.90
CA HIS A 69 -4.88 -8.39 -2.67
C HIS A 69 -6.18 -7.62 -2.87
N THR A 70 -6.23 -6.69 -3.84
CA THR A 70 -7.42 -5.87 -4.10
C THR A 70 -8.61 -6.74 -4.50
N PHE A 71 -8.38 -7.84 -5.24
CA PHE A 71 -9.45 -8.77 -5.57
C PHE A 71 -10.05 -9.43 -4.32
N LEU A 72 -9.22 -9.96 -3.43
CA LEU A 72 -9.71 -10.55 -2.18
C LEU A 72 -10.40 -9.52 -1.28
N GLU A 73 -9.90 -8.29 -1.24
CA GLU A 73 -10.52 -7.22 -0.47
C GLU A 73 -11.92 -6.89 -1.00
N ARG A 74 -12.08 -6.74 -2.32
CA ARG A 74 -13.40 -6.49 -2.94
C ARG A 74 -14.37 -7.67 -2.81
N LEU A 75 -13.86 -8.89 -2.68
CA LEU A 75 -14.64 -10.07 -2.34
C LEU A 75 -14.98 -10.18 -0.84
N GLY A 76 -14.47 -9.28 0.01
CA GLY A 76 -14.61 -9.36 1.46
C GLY A 76 -13.84 -10.52 2.10
N ARG A 77 -12.88 -11.12 1.37
CA ARG A 77 -12.05 -12.24 1.81
C ARG A 77 -10.69 -11.82 2.36
N TYR A 78 -10.37 -10.54 2.25
CA TYR A 78 -9.22 -9.93 2.91
C TYR A 78 -9.67 -8.64 3.58
N GLN A 79 -9.27 -8.47 4.83
CA GLN A 79 -9.51 -7.25 5.59
C GLN A 79 -8.17 -6.70 6.06
N THR A 80 -7.89 -5.43 5.77
CA THR A 80 -6.71 -4.77 6.34
C THR A 80 -6.78 -4.82 7.87
N PRO A 81 -5.77 -5.40 8.57
CA PRO A 81 -5.77 -5.50 10.01
C PRO A 81 -5.89 -4.14 10.71
N ASP A 82 -6.57 -4.11 11.86
CA ASP A 82 -6.70 -2.91 12.67
C ASP A 82 -5.36 -2.51 13.34
N LYS A 83 -5.37 -1.45 14.17
CA LYS A 83 -4.17 -0.98 14.89
C LYS A 83 -3.54 -2.05 15.81
N LYS A 84 -4.31 -3.07 16.22
CA LYS A 84 -3.85 -4.20 17.04
C LYS A 84 -3.42 -5.40 16.19
N GLY A 85 -3.51 -5.29 14.85
CA GLY A 85 -3.22 -6.37 13.93
C GLY A 85 -4.33 -7.42 13.85
N GLN A 86 -5.56 -7.06 14.23
CA GLN A 86 -6.70 -7.98 14.26
C GLN A 86 -7.65 -7.73 13.07
N THR A 87 -8.31 -8.79 12.63
CA THR A 87 -9.38 -8.76 11.62
C THR A 87 -10.62 -9.46 12.18
N GLN A 88 -11.80 -9.14 11.66
CA GLN A 88 -13.05 -9.79 12.09
C GLN A 88 -13.07 -11.26 11.65
N VAL A 89 -12.63 -11.50 10.42
CA VAL A 89 -12.41 -12.83 9.85
C VAL A 89 -10.93 -12.98 9.57
N PRO A 90 -10.28 -14.08 9.99
CA PRO A 90 -8.86 -14.29 9.72
C PRO A 90 -8.57 -14.25 8.21
N ASN A 91 -7.61 -13.42 7.81
CA ASN A 91 -7.18 -13.36 6.42
C ASN A 91 -6.52 -14.67 5.97
N PRO A 92 -6.63 -15.02 4.67
CA PRO A 92 -5.84 -16.11 4.10
C PRO A 92 -4.34 -15.85 4.29
N PRO A 93 -3.54 -16.90 4.50
CA PRO A 93 -2.10 -16.73 4.69
C PRO A 93 -1.44 -16.24 3.39
N LEU A 94 -0.44 -15.37 3.50
CA LEU A 94 0.21 -14.73 2.34
C LEU A 94 0.77 -15.72 1.32
N LYS A 95 1.18 -16.92 1.73
CA LYS A 95 1.63 -17.98 0.82
C LYS A 95 0.51 -18.46 -0.10
N ASP A 96 -0.72 -18.56 0.40
CA ASP A 96 -1.89 -18.99 -0.38
C ASP A 96 -2.41 -17.84 -1.25
N ILE A 97 -2.04 -16.60 -0.93
CA ILE A 97 -2.31 -15.43 -1.77
C ILE A 97 -1.27 -15.32 -2.88
N LEU A 98 0.03 -15.34 -2.58
CA LEU A 98 1.08 -14.91 -3.53
C LEU A 98 1.93 -16.05 -4.09
N ARG A 99 2.21 -17.09 -3.31
CA ARG A 99 3.15 -18.16 -3.70
C ARG A 99 2.53 -19.14 -4.69
N VAL A 100 1.26 -19.46 -4.49
CA VAL A 100 0.53 -20.43 -5.31
C VAL A 100 0.28 -19.93 -6.73
N SER A 101 -0.03 -20.87 -7.63
CA SER A 101 -0.44 -20.55 -9.01
C SER A 101 -1.72 -19.71 -9.04
N GLU A 102 -2.00 -19.05 -10.16
CA GLU A 102 -3.26 -18.29 -10.29
C GLU A 102 -4.49 -19.21 -10.18
N ALA A 103 -4.46 -20.37 -10.84
CA ALA A 103 -5.53 -21.35 -10.74
C ALA A 103 -5.78 -21.82 -9.31
N GLU A 104 -4.72 -22.07 -8.52
CA GLU A 104 -4.87 -22.48 -7.12
C GLU A 104 -5.37 -21.34 -6.24
N PHE A 105 -4.87 -20.12 -6.44
CA PHE A 105 -5.36 -18.92 -5.76
C PHE A 105 -6.87 -18.74 -5.98
N LEU A 106 -7.33 -18.86 -7.22
CA LEU A 106 -8.73 -18.69 -7.57
C LEU A 106 -9.61 -19.81 -7.01
N ALA A 107 -9.16 -21.06 -7.11
CA ALA A 107 -9.94 -22.21 -6.64
C ALA A 107 -10.04 -22.30 -5.10
N LYS A 108 -8.96 -21.98 -4.37
CA LYS A 108 -8.87 -22.24 -2.93
C LYS A 108 -8.95 -21.00 -2.05
N THR A 109 -8.58 -19.83 -2.57
CA THR A 109 -8.46 -18.60 -1.77
C THR A 109 -9.52 -17.57 -2.15
N ALA A 110 -9.63 -17.23 -3.44
CA ALA A 110 -10.63 -16.28 -3.90
C ALA A 110 -12.03 -16.92 -4.07
N CYS A 111 -12.06 -18.23 -4.35
CA CYS A 111 -13.27 -18.99 -4.68
C CYS A 111 -14.07 -18.32 -5.82
N SER A 112 -13.38 -17.99 -6.92
CA SER A 112 -13.91 -17.28 -8.08
C SER A 112 -13.34 -17.87 -9.37
N SER A 113 -13.96 -17.57 -10.51
CA SER A 113 -13.55 -18.08 -11.82
C SER A 113 -12.33 -17.34 -12.40
N ALA A 114 -11.63 -17.99 -13.33
CA ALA A 114 -10.55 -17.36 -14.08
C ALA A 114 -11.03 -16.16 -14.90
N GLU A 115 -12.23 -16.25 -15.47
CA GLU A 115 -12.82 -15.19 -16.29
C GLU A 115 -13.10 -13.92 -15.47
N GLU A 116 -13.70 -14.06 -14.28
CA GLU A 116 -13.93 -12.94 -13.37
C GLU A 116 -12.61 -12.25 -12.99
N PHE A 117 -11.57 -13.04 -12.70
CA PHE A 117 -10.27 -12.48 -12.34
C PHE A 117 -9.56 -11.78 -13.51
N GLU A 118 -9.66 -12.33 -14.73
CA GLU A 118 -9.11 -11.70 -15.93
C GLU A 118 -9.79 -10.36 -16.25
N VAL A 119 -11.13 -10.31 -16.13
CA VAL A 119 -11.88 -9.06 -16.28
C VAL A 119 -11.46 -8.07 -15.18
N PHE A 120 -11.35 -8.54 -13.94
CA PHE A 120 -10.91 -7.71 -12.82
C PHE A 120 -9.51 -7.13 -13.04
N LYS A 121 -8.54 -7.90 -13.53
CA LYS A 121 -7.18 -7.39 -13.82
C LYS A 121 -7.20 -6.22 -14.80
N LYS A 122 -8.07 -6.25 -15.81
CA LYS A 122 -8.23 -5.16 -16.79
C LYS A 122 -8.88 -3.93 -16.18
N LEU A 123 -9.92 -4.12 -15.36
CA LEU A 123 -10.59 -3.01 -14.67
C LEU A 123 -9.64 -2.33 -13.70
N LEU A 124 -8.91 -3.10 -12.90
CA LEU A 124 -7.92 -2.58 -11.96
C LEU A 124 -6.81 -1.81 -12.70
N ALA A 125 -6.28 -2.32 -13.81
CA ALA A 125 -5.27 -1.61 -14.58
C ALA A 125 -5.74 -0.23 -15.06
N ARG A 126 -6.99 -0.13 -15.52
CA ARG A 126 -7.59 1.14 -15.94
C ARG A 126 -7.76 2.11 -14.76
N GLU A 127 -8.24 1.63 -13.61
CA GLU A 127 -8.36 2.45 -12.39
C GLU A 127 -6.99 3.02 -11.98
N GLU A 128 -5.93 2.22 -12.08
CA GLU A 128 -4.56 2.65 -11.74
C GLU A 128 -4.00 3.72 -12.69
N GLU A 129 -4.39 3.69 -13.96
CA GLU A 129 -4.03 4.70 -14.96
C GLU A 129 -4.77 6.03 -14.67
N GLU A 130 -6.08 5.95 -14.39
CA GLU A 130 -6.91 7.12 -14.04
C GLU A 130 -6.41 7.81 -12.75
N ASP A 131 -6.06 7.03 -11.72
CA ASP A 131 -5.49 7.55 -10.47
C ASP A 131 -4.16 8.28 -10.69
N ALA A 132 -3.31 7.76 -11.59
CA ALA A 132 -2.00 8.37 -11.89
C ALA A 132 -2.14 9.69 -12.66
N GLU A 133 -3.12 9.80 -13.55
CA GLU A 133 -3.40 11.03 -14.32
C GLU A 133 -3.98 12.15 -13.45
N SER A 134 -4.78 11.81 -12.43
CA SER A 134 -5.39 12.79 -11.52
C SER A 134 -4.41 13.48 -10.55
N HIS A 135 -3.25 12.88 -10.28
CA HIS A 135 -2.26 13.37 -9.31
C HIS A 135 -1.13 14.21 -9.93
N MET A 136 -1.30 14.69 -11.17
CA MET A 136 -0.34 15.60 -11.80
C MET A 136 -0.35 16.96 -11.07
N PRO A 137 0.78 17.45 -10.51
CA PRO A 137 0.83 18.71 -9.79
C PRO A 137 0.80 19.85 -10.82
N GLY A 138 -0.39 20.40 -11.06
CA GLY A 138 -0.60 21.43 -12.06
C GLY A 138 -1.73 22.42 -11.77
N ASP A 139 -2.28 22.46 -10.56
CA ASP A 139 -3.30 23.44 -10.18
C ASP A 139 -3.19 23.85 -8.70
N GLU A 140 -2.09 24.55 -8.38
CA GLU A 140 -1.92 25.30 -7.12
C GLU A 140 -1.94 26.80 -7.47
N SER A 141 -3.15 27.36 -7.62
CA SER A 141 -3.43 28.79 -7.56
C SER A 141 -4.95 28.91 -7.46
N ILE A 142 -5.58 29.33 -6.37
CA ILE A 142 -5.39 30.54 -5.58
C ILE A 142 -6.03 30.27 -4.21
N SER A 143 -5.28 30.52 -3.14
CA SER A 143 -5.82 30.64 -1.79
C SER A 143 -6.66 31.92 -1.71
N ASP A 144 -7.97 31.79 -1.52
CA ASP A 144 -8.81 32.89 -1.07
C ASP A 144 -8.40 33.20 0.39
N GLU A 145 -7.56 34.21 0.57
CA GLU A 145 -7.32 34.85 1.87
C GLU A 145 -8.60 35.65 2.19
N GLU A 146 -9.44 35.10 3.07
CA GLU A 146 -10.53 35.86 3.70
C GLU A 146 -9.89 36.88 4.66
N ASP A 147 -9.91 38.16 4.28
CA ASP A 147 -9.56 39.29 5.14
C ASP A 147 -10.51 39.32 6.35
N GLU A 148 -10.01 39.00 7.54
CA GLU A 148 -10.71 39.22 8.82
C GLU A 148 -10.58 40.71 9.19
N ASP A 149 -11.70 41.44 9.10
CA ASP A 149 -11.88 42.81 9.62
C ASP A 149 -11.71 42.83 11.15
N ASP A 150 -10.60 43.36 11.64
CA ASP A 150 -10.38 43.69 13.06
C ASP A 150 -10.86 45.13 13.33
N GLU A 151 -12.07 45.28 13.88
CA GLU A 151 -12.59 46.56 14.37
C GLU A 151 -11.98 46.89 15.74
N ASP A 152 -10.87 47.64 15.74
CA ASP A 152 -10.36 48.33 16.92
C ASP A 152 -11.32 49.48 17.33
N GLN A 153 -12.11 49.27 18.38
CA GLN A 153 -12.78 50.37 19.09
C GLN A 153 -11.92 50.83 20.28
N ASP A 154 -11.20 51.93 20.07
CA ASP A 154 -10.50 52.70 21.08
C ASP A 154 -11.45 53.19 22.19
N GLU A 155 -11.34 52.60 23.38
CA GLU A 155 -11.76 53.22 24.63
C GLU A 155 -10.62 54.12 25.14
N GLU A 156 -10.76 55.45 25.01
CA GLU A 156 -10.09 56.35 25.96
C GLU A 156 -10.81 57.71 26.12
N GLY A 157 -11.43 57.86 27.30
CA GLY A 157 -11.21 59.02 28.15
C GLY A 157 -11.85 60.36 27.78
N ARG A 158 -12.99 60.67 28.41
CA ARG A 158 -13.22 62.02 28.93
C ARG A 158 -13.63 61.96 30.40
N GLU A 159 -12.70 62.35 31.27
CA GLU A 159 -12.93 62.62 32.69
C GLU A 159 -13.70 63.93 32.93
N LEU A 160 -14.34 63.96 34.11
CA LEU A 160 -15.03 65.04 34.85
C LEU A 160 -16.53 65.26 34.57
#